data_AF-A0A4P5UUY7-F1
#
_entry.id   AF-A0A4P5UUY7-F1
#
_cell.length_a   1.000
_cell.length_b   1.000
_cell.length_c   1.000
_cell.angle_alpha   90.00
_cell.angle_beta   90.00
_cell.angle_gamma   90.00
#
_symmetry.space_group_name_H-M   'P 1'
#
loop_
_entity.id
_entity.type
_entity.pdbx_description
1 polymer ?
#
loop_
_entity_poly.entity_id
_entity_poly.type
_entity_poly.pdbx_seq_one_letter_code
_entity_poly.pdbx_strand_id
1 'polypeptide(L)' 'MTKRKKRREKALEYHFFRRKGKITCIPIKPLITQFELSLPYSPEVAQPCLQIELQITHIH' A
#
# COMPACT_ATOMS: atom_id res chain seq x y z
N MET A 1 -28.38 -20.92 21.25
CA MET A 1 -27.33 -20.81 20.22
C MET A 1 -25.96 -20.94 20.88
N THR A 2 -25.16 -21.95 20.54
CA THR A 2 -23.91 -22.27 21.26
C THR A 2 -22.80 -21.22 21.04
N LYS A 3 -22.03 -20.90 22.09
CA LYS A 3 -21.00 -19.84 22.12
C LYS A 3 -19.90 -19.98 21.05
N ARG A 4 -19.66 -21.20 20.55
CA ARG A 4 -18.69 -21.49 19.46
C ARG A 4 -19.23 -21.09 18.08
N LYS A 5 -20.52 -21.32 17.82
CA LYS A 5 -21.18 -20.95 16.56
C LYS A 5 -21.19 -19.43 16.37
N LYS A 6 -21.53 -18.68 17.43
CA LYS A 6 -21.51 -17.20 17.45
C LYS A 6 -20.12 -16.60 17.21
N ARG A 7 -19.04 -17.24 17.69
CA ARG A 7 -17.66 -16.78 17.44
C ARG A 7 -17.22 -17.02 15.99
N ARG A 8 -17.61 -18.14 15.40
CA ARG A 8 -17.33 -18.46 14.00
C ARG A 8 -18.02 -17.47 13.06
N GLU A 9 -19.32 -17.21 13.27
CA GLU A 9 -20.09 -16.25 12.45
C GLU A 9 -19.46 -14.84 12.51
N LYS A 10 -19.09 -14.37 13.70
CA LYS A 10 -18.40 -13.08 13.86
C LYS A 10 -17.04 -13.02 13.17
N ALA A 11 -16.27 -14.11 13.19
CA ALA A 11 -14.97 -14.15 12.51
C ALA A 11 -15.14 -14.10 10.97
N LEU A 12 -16.16 -14.79 10.46
CA LEU A 12 -16.50 -14.76 9.03
C LEU A 12 -16.96 -13.36 8.62
N GLU A 13 -17.85 -12.75 9.40
CA GLU A 13 -18.31 -11.38 9.18
C GLU A 13 -17.13 -10.39 9.21
N TYR A 14 -16.26 -10.47 10.23
CA TYR A 14 -15.10 -9.60 10.38
C TYR A 14 -14.13 -9.65 9.17
N HIS A 15 -13.91 -10.83 8.59
CA HIS A 15 -13.01 -10.99 7.44
C HIS A 15 -13.64 -10.71 6.08
N PHE A 16 -14.97 -10.68 6.01
CA PHE A 16 -15.71 -10.49 4.76
C PHE A 16 -16.29 -9.08 4.63
N PHE A 17 -16.63 -8.45 5.74
CA PHE A 17 -17.30 -7.16 5.76
C PHE A 17 -16.39 -6.03 5.24
N ARG A 18 -16.94 -5.18 4.38
CA ARG A 18 -16.32 -4.04 3.66
C ARG A 18 -15.17 -4.42 2.72
N ARG A 19 -14.04 -4.90 3.23
CA ARG A 19 -12.87 -5.25 2.42
C ARG A 19 -12.27 -6.54 2.94
N LYS A 20 -12.20 -7.54 2.06
CA LYS A 20 -11.67 -8.86 2.41
C LYS A 20 -10.20 -8.75 2.82
N GLY A 21 -9.83 -9.44 3.89
CA GLY A 21 -8.46 -9.48 4.40
C GLY A 21 -8.27 -8.67 5.69
N LYS A 22 -7.00 -8.47 6.08
CA LYS A 22 -6.65 -7.80 7.35
C LYS A 22 -5.69 -6.62 7.16
N ILE A 23 -4.94 -6.59 6.06
CA ILE A 23 -3.83 -5.67 5.82
C ILE A 23 -4.10 -4.89 4.53
N THR A 24 -3.71 -3.63 4.49
CA THR A 24 -3.73 -2.78 3.30
C THR A 24 -2.41 -2.03 3.21
N CYS A 25 -1.92 -1.82 1.98
CA CYS A 25 -0.87 -0.85 1.69
C CYS A 25 -1.54 0.37 1.06
N ILE A 26 -1.17 1.57 1.53
CA ILE A 26 -1.63 2.84 0.98
C ILE A 26 -0.41 3.65 0.53
N PRO A 27 -0.51 4.42 -0.56
CA PRO A 27 0.56 5.32 -0.97
C PRO A 27 0.75 6.42 0.08
N ILE A 28 2.00 6.81 0.30
CA ILE A 28 2.38 7.86 1.27
C ILE A 28 2.33 9.26 0.62
N LYS A 29 2.54 9.32 -0.71
CA LYS A 29 2.54 10.55 -1.52
C LYS A 29 1.30 10.62 -2.41
N PRO A 30 0.82 11.82 -2.78
CA PRO A 30 -0.34 11.97 -3.65
C PRO A 30 -0.07 11.40 -5.04
N LEU A 31 -1.10 10.82 -5.66
CA LEU A 31 -1.07 10.17 -6.97
C LEU A 31 -2.33 10.51 -7.79
N ILE A 32 -2.75 11.77 -7.71
CA ILE A 32 -4.03 12.24 -8.25
C ILE A 32 -3.86 12.70 -9.69
N THR A 33 -2.77 13.39 -9.98
CA THR A 33 -2.52 13.96 -11.32
C THR A 33 -1.58 13.07 -12.15
N GLN A 34 -1.60 13.25 -13.47
CA GLN A 34 -0.66 12.59 -14.37
C GLN A 34 0.80 12.90 -14.01
N PHE A 35 1.08 14.15 -13.62
CA PHE A 35 2.41 14.55 -13.16
C PHE A 35 2.81 13.82 -11.88
N GLU A 36 1.93 13.75 -10.88
CA GLU A 36 2.18 13.02 -9.64
C GLU A 36 2.41 11.52 -9.85
N LEU A 37 1.74 10.91 -10.82
CA LEU A 37 1.99 9.52 -11.20
C LEU A 37 3.34 9.35 -11.89
N SER A 38 3.80 10.33 -12.67
CA SER A 38 5.11 10.23 -13.35
C SER A 38 6.32 10.27 -12.41
N LEU A 39 6.15 10.75 -11.16
CA LEU A 39 7.21 10.84 -10.16
C LEU A 39 7.65 9.48 -9.58
N PRO A 40 6.75 8.64 -9.04
CA PRO A 40 7.09 7.29 -8.56
C PRO A 40 7.18 6.25 -9.69
N TYR A 41 6.71 6.58 -10.90
CA TYR A 41 6.77 5.70 -12.07
C TYR A 41 7.65 6.30 -13.16
N SER A 42 7.67 5.70 -14.34
CA SER A 42 8.43 6.22 -15.47
C SER A 42 7.88 7.59 -15.90
N PRO A 43 8.73 8.56 -16.29
CA PRO A 43 10.20 8.47 -16.45
C PRO A 43 11.01 8.87 -15.21
N GLU A 44 10.44 9.58 -14.24
CA GLU A 44 11.22 10.26 -13.19
C GLU A 44 11.80 9.32 -12.14
N VAL A 45 11.21 8.13 -11.95
CA VAL A 45 11.74 7.09 -11.05
C VAL A 45 13.17 6.65 -11.40
N ALA A 46 13.66 6.92 -12.61
CA ALA A 46 15.04 6.62 -13.00
C ALA A 46 16.06 7.45 -12.21
N GLN A 47 15.74 8.68 -11.82
CA GLN A 47 16.63 9.58 -11.08
C GLN A 47 17.06 8.99 -9.72
N PRO A 48 16.15 8.57 -8.82
CA PRO A 48 16.55 7.95 -7.57
C PRO A 48 17.30 6.62 -7.79
N CYS A 49 16.98 5.86 -8.83
CA CYS A 49 17.70 4.62 -9.15
C CYS A 49 19.17 4.88 -9.50
N LEU A 50 19.44 5.82 -10.40
CA LEU A 50 20.80 6.20 -10.81
C LEU A 50 21.59 6.79 -9.63
N GLN A 51 20.93 7.56 -8.77
CA GLN A 51 21.60 8.17 -7.63
C GLN A 51 22.03 7.14 -6.57
N ILE A 52 21.23 6.09 -6.37
CA ILE A 52 21.58 4.94 -5.52
C ILE A 52 22.73 4.14 -6.15
N GLU A 53 22.71 3.95 -7.48
CA GLU A 53 23.79 3.28 -8.21
C GLU A 53 25.14 4.01 -8.05
N LEU A 54 25.11 5.35 -8.11
CA LEU A 54 26.29 6.20 -7.90
C LEU A 54 26.69 6.35 -6.40
N GLN A 55 26.07 5.58 -5.49
CA GLN A 55 26.32 5.58 -4.04
C GLN A 55 26.15 6.94 -3.34
N ILE A 56 25.30 7.82 -3.85
CA ILE A 56 24.95 9.07 -3.17
C ILE A 56 23.84 8.76 -2.18
N THR A 57 24.22 8.38 -0.96
CA THR A 57 23.32 7.87 0.09
C THR A 57 22.43 8.91 0.77
N HIS A 58 22.62 10.20 0.48
CA HIS A 58 21.85 11.27 1.10
C HIS A 58 21.13 12.12 0.05
N ILE A 59 19.82 11.96 -0.02
CA ILE A 59 18.90 12.88 -0.70
C ILE A 59 18.02 13.45 0.41
N HIS A 60 18.30 14.69 0.81
CA HIS A 60 17.48 15.46 1.75
C HIS A 60 16.44 16.29 1.00
#